data_AF-A0A8B3L2U4-F1
#
_entry.id   AF-A0A8B3L2U4-F1
#
_cell.length_a   1.000
_cell.length_b   1.000
_cell.length_c   1.000
_cell.angle_alpha   90.00
_cell.angle_beta   90.00
_cell.angle_gamma   90.00
#
_symmetry.space_group_name_H-M   'P 1'
#
loop_
_entity.id
_entity.type
_entity.pdbx_description
1 polymer ?
#
loop_
_entity_poly.entity_id
_entity_poly.type
_entity_poly.pdbx_seq_one_letter_code
_entity_poly.pdbx_strand_id
1 'polypeptide(L)'
;MLDLSRERRRMVDVHLRRRGIHDREILAAMREVPRETFVDPGFEEFAYEDGPLPIAEGQTISQPYIVAFMLEMAEIGPGDHVLEVGTGSGYAAAVMSRIVDHVYTMERHAGLAETARRRFETLGYRNIDVRTGDGTKGWPEAAPFDAIVVAASGPGAPLALQQQLDVGGKLVIPVGDDPDEQRLLKVTRTGASTYSEEDFGAVRFVPLIGEEGWQEDNRIRSSRVSPLLPARSLPQMIAAAAEPLPEFDDPAFVEAFDRFADRRIVLLGEASHGTSEFYRARAWITRRLIEKHGFTIVAAEADWPDAAAIDRYVRHRPPSPRADMPFQRFPTWMWRNAEFAAFVEWLRAHNEQIETPASQAGFYGLDIYNMRGSIAAVLEYLDRIDPEAASIAR
;
A
#
# COMPACT_ATOMS: atom_id res chain seq x y z
N MET A 1 23.47 0.49 12.46
CA MET A 1 22.43 1.12 13.29
C MET A 1 21.57 1.95 12.36
N LEU A 2 20.25 1.82 12.43
CA LEU A 2 19.32 2.48 11.53
C LEU A 2 19.38 4.00 11.75
N ASP A 3 19.59 4.79 10.69
CA ASP A 3 19.57 6.26 10.78
C ASP A 3 18.13 6.74 10.59
N LEU A 4 17.39 6.79 11.71
CA LEU A 4 15.99 7.19 11.75
C LEU A 4 15.73 8.60 11.20
N SER A 5 16.71 9.50 11.34
CA SER A 5 16.60 10.85 10.77
C SER A 5 16.66 10.83 9.25
N ARG A 6 17.50 9.96 8.67
CA ARG A 6 17.54 9.75 7.22
C ARG A 6 16.28 9.06 6.72
N GLU A 7 15.78 8.02 7.41
CA GLU A 7 14.55 7.33 7.01
C GLU A 7 13.32 8.25 7.08
N ARG A 8 13.24 9.13 8.08
CA ARG A 8 12.21 10.19 8.14
C ARG A 8 12.24 11.11 6.93
N ARG A 9 13.42 11.62 6.55
CA ARG A 9 13.57 12.47 5.36
C ARG A 9 13.18 11.72 4.09
N ARG A 10 13.62 10.46 3.97
CA ARG A 10 13.26 9.59 2.85
C ARG A 10 11.75 9.38 2.76
N MET A 11 11.06 9.13 3.88
CA MET A 11 9.60 9.01 3.92
C MET A 11 8.92 10.25 3.34
N VAL A 12 9.35 11.44 3.74
CA VAL A 12 8.77 12.69 3.22
C VAL A 12 9.06 12.89 1.73
N ASP A 13 10.30 12.65 1.30
CA ASP A 13 10.68 12.92 -0.09
C ASP A 13 10.16 11.86 -1.07
N VAL A 14 10.07 10.60 -0.66
CA VAL A 14 9.67 9.46 -1.51
C VAL A 14 8.18 9.15 -1.40
N HIS A 15 7.64 9.05 -0.17
CA HIS A 15 6.27 8.58 0.04
C HIS A 15 5.25 9.73 0.06
N LEU A 16 5.64 10.96 0.41
CA LEU A 16 4.72 12.10 0.40
C LEU A 16 4.88 12.93 -0.88
N ARG A 17 6.04 13.57 -1.07
CA ARG A 17 6.23 14.59 -2.11
C ARG A 17 6.07 14.05 -3.53
N ARG A 18 6.63 12.87 -3.82
CA ARG A 18 6.51 12.23 -5.15
C ARG A 18 5.10 11.74 -5.46
N ARG A 19 4.24 11.65 -4.45
CA ARG A 19 2.85 11.20 -4.56
C ARG A 19 1.83 12.34 -4.52
N GLY A 20 2.29 13.59 -4.63
CA GLY A 20 1.41 14.75 -4.83
C GLY A 20 1.21 15.63 -3.61
N ILE A 21 1.78 15.30 -2.44
CA ILE A 21 1.73 16.19 -1.27
C ILE A 21 2.67 17.37 -1.53
N HIS A 22 2.14 18.58 -1.51
CA HIS A 22 2.87 19.80 -1.90
C HIS A 22 2.90 20.87 -0.83
N ASP A 23 2.00 20.80 0.15
CA ASP A 23 1.99 21.74 1.27
C ASP A 23 3.34 21.74 2.03
N ARG A 24 3.90 22.93 2.19
CA ARG A 24 5.25 23.09 2.77
C ARG A 24 5.26 22.91 4.28
N GLU A 25 4.21 23.32 4.98
CA GLU A 25 4.11 23.26 6.43
C GLU A 25 3.86 21.80 6.86
N ILE A 26 3.00 21.08 6.15
CA ILE A 26 2.78 19.64 6.34
C ILE A 26 4.08 18.87 6.12
N LEU A 27 4.77 19.10 5.00
CA LEU A 27 6.04 18.42 4.72
C LEU A 27 7.15 18.80 5.71
N ALA A 28 7.11 19.99 6.32
CA ALA A 28 8.05 20.38 7.37
C ALA A 28 7.73 19.65 8.69
N ALA A 29 6.46 19.67 9.12
CA ALA A 29 6.00 18.97 10.32
C ALA A 29 6.30 17.46 10.25
N MET A 30 6.05 16.81 9.11
CA MET A 30 6.36 15.39 8.90
C MET A 30 7.87 15.08 8.94
N ARG A 31 8.76 16.05 8.69
CA ARG A 31 10.22 15.92 8.90
C ARG A 31 10.64 16.19 10.34
N GLU A 32 9.85 16.90 11.12
CA GLU A 32 10.17 17.22 12.50
C GLU A 32 9.71 16.13 13.47
N VAL A 33 8.46 15.67 13.34
CA VAL A 33 7.84 14.77 14.30
C VAL A 33 8.47 13.37 14.25
N PRO A 34 9.01 12.86 15.36
CA PRO A 34 9.68 11.56 15.40
C PRO A 34 8.68 10.40 15.47
N ARG A 35 8.16 9.97 14.32
CA ARG A 35 7.16 8.88 14.20
C ARG A 35 7.55 7.59 14.94
N GLU A 36 8.83 7.27 15.04
CA GLU A 36 9.38 6.15 15.80
C GLU A 36 9.05 6.17 17.30
N THR A 37 8.72 7.34 17.85
CA THR A 37 8.31 7.47 19.27
C THR A 37 6.81 7.22 19.47
N PHE A 38 6.04 7.08 18.39
CA PHE A 38 4.59 6.88 18.37
C PHE A 38 4.18 5.45 17.99
N VAL A 39 5.15 4.55 17.79
CA VAL A 39 4.91 3.12 17.54
C VAL A 39 5.20 2.30 18.79
N ASP A 40 4.69 1.07 18.84
CA ASP A 40 5.02 0.14 19.92
C ASP A 40 6.49 -0.34 19.81
N PRO A 41 7.16 -0.67 20.93
CA PRO A 41 8.55 -1.15 20.91
C PRO A 41 8.74 -2.35 19.99
N GLY A 42 9.77 -2.31 19.16
CA GLY A 42 10.08 -3.32 18.13
C GLY A 42 9.60 -2.95 16.73
N PHE A 43 8.79 -1.90 16.56
CA PHE A 43 8.36 -1.40 15.25
C PHE A 43 9.16 -0.20 14.74
N GLU A 44 10.19 0.25 15.45
CA GLU A 44 10.94 1.48 15.13
C GLU A 44 11.60 1.42 13.75
N GLU A 45 12.04 0.24 13.31
CA GLU A 45 12.63 0.04 11.98
C GLU A 45 11.61 0.22 10.84
N PHE A 46 10.33 0.00 11.11
CA PHE A 46 9.23 0.12 10.15
C PHE A 46 8.51 1.47 10.23
N ALA A 47 8.85 2.32 11.21
CA ALA A 47 8.12 3.56 11.52
C ALA A 47 7.99 4.50 10.32
N TYR A 48 8.91 4.42 9.36
CA TYR A 48 9.00 5.30 8.19
C TYR A 48 8.62 4.65 6.86
N GLU A 49 8.25 3.38 6.87
CA GLU A 49 7.60 2.76 5.71
C GLU A 49 6.18 3.32 5.56
N ASP A 50 5.70 3.44 4.31
CA ASP A 50 4.36 3.99 4.06
C ASP A 50 3.25 2.96 4.24
N GLY A 51 3.07 2.52 5.48
CA GLY A 51 2.03 1.59 5.89
C GLY A 51 1.52 1.86 7.30
N PRO A 52 0.32 1.34 7.65
CA PRO A 52 -0.15 1.39 9.02
C PRO A 52 0.63 0.39 9.89
N LEU A 53 0.80 0.71 11.17
CA LEU A 53 1.40 -0.20 12.15
C LEU A 53 0.44 -0.44 13.31
N PRO A 54 0.44 -1.64 13.92
CA PRO A 54 -0.39 -1.92 15.08
C PRO A 54 0.06 -1.09 16.28
N ILE A 55 -0.91 -0.69 17.10
CA ILE A 55 -0.71 -0.09 18.41
C ILE A 55 -1.63 -0.81 19.42
N ALA A 56 -1.52 -0.47 20.70
CA ALA A 56 -2.37 -1.01 21.76
C ALA A 56 -3.88 -0.89 21.46
N GLU A 57 -4.70 -1.66 22.19
CA GLU A 57 -6.17 -1.67 22.09
C GLU A 57 -6.71 -2.09 20.70
N GLY A 58 -5.90 -2.81 19.93
CA GLY A 58 -6.27 -3.29 18.58
C GLY A 58 -6.44 -2.17 17.55
N GLN A 59 -5.83 -1.00 17.81
CA GLN A 59 -5.84 0.13 16.90
C GLN A 59 -4.59 0.12 16.02
N THR A 60 -4.52 1.05 15.07
CA THR A 60 -3.35 1.25 14.21
C THR A 60 -2.95 2.72 14.15
N ILE A 61 -1.65 2.98 14.06
CA ILE A 61 -1.16 4.29 13.62
C ILE A 61 -1.27 4.34 12.08
N SER A 62 -1.97 5.34 11.55
CA SER A 62 -2.21 5.47 10.10
C SER A 62 -0.93 5.61 9.30
N GLN A 63 -0.94 5.14 8.05
CA GLN A 63 0.18 5.31 7.11
C GLN A 63 0.56 6.80 6.94
N PRO A 64 1.86 7.15 6.86
CA PRO A 64 2.33 8.52 6.70
C PRO A 64 1.66 9.30 5.56
N TYR A 65 1.46 8.70 4.39
CA TYR A 65 0.81 9.35 3.26
C TYR A 65 -0.62 9.79 3.57
N ILE A 66 -1.42 8.93 4.22
CA ILE A 66 -2.81 9.24 4.54
C ILE A 66 -2.90 10.34 5.58
N VAL A 67 -2.00 10.35 6.58
CA VAL A 67 -1.91 11.47 7.53
C VAL A 67 -1.69 12.77 6.76
N ALA A 68 -0.63 12.87 5.96
CA ALA A 68 -0.33 14.09 5.21
C ALA A 68 -1.45 14.50 4.24
N PHE A 69 -2.04 13.53 3.54
CA PHE A 69 -3.11 13.75 2.59
C PHE A 69 -4.38 14.29 3.26
N MET A 70 -4.80 13.71 4.40
CA MET A 70 -5.95 14.21 5.14
C MET A 70 -5.73 15.63 5.67
N LEU A 71 -4.52 15.95 6.13
CA LEU A 71 -4.19 17.32 6.58
C LEU A 71 -4.21 18.32 5.42
N GLU A 72 -3.71 17.93 4.24
CA GLU A 72 -3.73 18.80 3.05
C GLU A 72 -5.17 19.04 2.56
N MET A 73 -6.04 18.02 2.62
CA MET A 73 -7.46 18.17 2.29
C MET A 73 -8.23 18.98 3.35
N ALA A 74 -7.81 18.93 4.61
CA ALA A 74 -8.36 19.76 5.66
C ALA A 74 -7.97 21.23 5.53
N GLU A 75 -6.99 21.55 4.66
CA GLU A 75 -6.50 22.90 4.37
C GLU A 75 -6.08 23.64 5.66
N ILE A 76 -5.45 22.91 6.59
CA ILE A 76 -5.01 23.47 7.87
C ILE A 76 -3.87 24.48 7.68
N GLY A 77 -3.82 25.49 8.55
CA GLY A 77 -2.78 26.50 8.53
C GLY A 77 -2.48 27.14 9.90
N PRO A 78 -1.56 28.11 9.94
CA PRO A 78 -1.18 28.78 11.16
C PRO A 78 -2.33 29.65 11.69
N GLY A 79 -2.66 29.47 12.96
CA GLY A 79 -3.79 30.16 13.59
C GLY A 79 -5.02 29.28 13.81
N ASP A 80 -5.11 28.15 13.12
CA ASP A 80 -6.29 27.29 13.16
C ASP A 80 -6.45 26.57 14.51
N HIS A 81 -7.71 26.38 14.91
CA HIS A 81 -8.13 25.49 15.99
C HIS A 81 -8.68 24.21 15.38
N VAL A 82 -8.00 23.09 15.59
CA VAL A 82 -8.30 21.81 14.93
C VAL A 82 -8.76 20.77 15.94
N LEU A 83 -9.84 20.06 15.60
CA LEU A 83 -10.28 18.87 16.33
C LEU A 83 -9.84 17.59 15.61
N GLU A 84 -9.14 16.71 16.30
CA GLU A 84 -8.86 15.34 15.90
C GLU A 84 -9.83 14.38 16.60
N VAL A 85 -10.44 13.47 15.84
CA VAL A 85 -11.21 12.35 16.40
C VAL A 85 -10.49 11.04 16.13
N GLY A 86 -10.09 10.36 17.20
CA GLY A 86 -9.26 9.16 17.18
C GLY A 86 -7.78 9.47 17.44
N THR A 87 -7.43 9.91 18.66
CA THR A 87 -6.04 10.22 19.02
C THR A 87 -5.10 9.06 18.71
N GLY A 88 -5.49 7.81 19.04
CA GLY A 88 -4.66 6.64 18.80
C GLY A 88 -3.28 6.75 19.45
N SER A 89 -2.22 6.74 18.64
CA SER A 89 -0.86 6.98 19.12
C SER A 89 -0.56 8.46 19.41
N GLY A 90 -1.35 9.38 18.88
CA GLY A 90 -1.12 10.82 18.95
C GLY A 90 -0.19 11.38 17.88
N TYR A 91 0.24 10.56 16.91
CA TYR A 91 1.15 11.01 15.86
C TYR A 91 0.56 12.12 14.99
N ALA A 92 -0.69 11.99 14.54
CA ALA A 92 -1.32 12.99 13.70
C ALA A 92 -1.57 14.29 14.47
N ALA A 93 -2.07 14.25 15.71
CA ALA A 93 -2.09 15.42 16.61
C ALA A 93 -0.71 16.09 16.76
N ALA A 94 0.36 15.33 16.96
CA ALA A 94 1.71 15.88 17.05
C ALA A 94 2.13 16.60 15.76
N VAL A 95 1.82 16.04 14.59
CA VAL A 95 2.07 16.67 13.28
C VAL A 95 1.26 17.96 13.15
N MET A 96 -0.04 17.95 13.43
CA MET A 96 -0.90 19.13 13.37
C MET A 96 -0.41 20.24 14.30
N SER A 97 0.04 19.90 15.51
CA SER A 97 0.51 20.86 16.52
C SER A 97 1.77 21.64 16.12
N ARG A 98 2.45 21.26 15.02
CA ARG A 98 3.57 22.01 14.42
C ARG A 98 3.13 23.06 13.42
N ILE A 99 1.86 23.05 13.04
CA ILE A 99 1.29 23.88 11.97
C ILE A 99 0.27 24.86 12.57
N VAL A 100 -0.66 24.35 13.38
CA VAL A 100 -1.85 25.08 13.84
C VAL A 100 -1.64 25.73 15.21
N ASP A 101 -2.54 26.64 15.60
CA ASP A 101 -2.47 27.29 16.91
C ASP A 101 -2.76 26.29 18.04
N HIS A 102 -3.86 25.52 17.90
CA HIS A 102 -4.25 24.53 18.91
C HIS A 102 -4.86 23.27 18.31
N VAL A 103 -4.47 22.11 18.85
CA VAL A 103 -5.10 20.82 18.56
C VAL A 103 -5.91 20.36 19.78
N TYR A 104 -7.17 20.02 19.54
CA TYR A 104 -8.01 19.27 20.47
C TYR A 104 -8.12 17.85 19.92
N THR A 105 -7.88 16.82 20.73
CA THR A 105 -7.93 15.44 20.26
C THR A 105 -8.75 14.55 21.19
N MET A 106 -9.62 13.72 20.60
CA MET A 106 -10.50 12.82 21.34
C MET A 106 -10.18 11.35 21.08
N GLU A 107 -10.22 10.56 22.16
CA GLU A 107 -9.97 9.12 22.10
C GLU A 107 -10.96 8.37 23.00
N ARG A 108 -11.56 7.29 22.50
CA ARG A 108 -12.51 6.49 23.28
C ARG A 108 -11.82 5.56 24.26
N HIS A 109 -10.63 5.06 23.92
CA HIS A 109 -9.84 4.15 24.72
C HIS A 109 -8.99 4.93 25.74
N ALA A 110 -9.41 4.91 27.01
CA ALA A 110 -8.73 5.65 28.08
C ALA A 110 -7.21 5.36 28.17
N GLY A 111 -6.79 4.11 27.93
CA GLY A 111 -5.37 3.71 27.94
C GLY A 111 -4.54 4.38 26.83
N LEU A 112 -5.10 4.50 25.63
CA LEU A 112 -4.47 5.21 24.50
C LEU A 112 -4.40 6.71 24.77
N ALA A 113 -5.51 7.31 25.22
CA ALA A 113 -5.58 8.74 25.54
C ALA A 113 -4.52 9.14 26.58
N GLU A 114 -4.38 8.34 27.63
CA GLU A 114 -3.40 8.58 28.70
C GLU A 114 -1.95 8.36 28.22
N THR A 115 -1.71 7.37 27.37
CA THR A 115 -0.40 7.13 26.76
C THR A 115 0.00 8.29 25.84
N ALA A 116 -0.93 8.79 25.02
CA ALA A 116 -0.72 9.94 24.16
C ALA A 116 -0.41 11.20 24.98
N ARG A 117 -1.19 11.49 26.05
CA ARG A 117 -0.96 12.64 26.94
C ARG A 117 0.46 12.65 27.52
N ARG A 118 0.91 11.53 28.11
CA ARG A 118 2.28 11.43 28.64
C ARG A 118 3.35 11.59 27.56
N ARG A 119 3.10 11.05 26.36
CA ARG A 119 4.01 11.21 25.21
C ARG A 119 4.11 12.67 24.80
N PHE A 120 3.00 13.40 24.74
CA PHE A 120 2.97 14.83 24.43
C PHE A 120 3.75 15.66 25.44
N GLU A 121 3.54 15.41 26.73
CA GLU A 121 4.31 16.05 27.81
C GLU A 121 5.81 15.77 27.69
N THR A 122 6.18 14.51 27.48
CA THR A 122 7.60 14.08 27.36
C THR A 122 8.29 14.72 26.15
N LEU A 123 7.58 14.85 25.03
CA LEU A 123 8.10 15.44 23.80
C LEU A 123 7.93 16.96 23.72
N GLY A 124 7.27 17.59 24.72
CA GLY A 124 7.12 19.04 24.82
C GLY A 124 6.06 19.64 23.88
N TYR A 125 5.06 18.86 23.47
CA TYR A 125 3.89 19.39 22.76
C TYR A 125 2.95 20.08 23.75
N ARG A 126 2.81 21.40 23.65
CA ARG A 126 2.12 22.24 24.65
C ARG A 126 0.76 22.79 24.21
N ASN A 127 0.43 22.63 22.93
CA ASN A 127 -0.81 23.11 22.30
C ASN A 127 -1.68 21.92 21.84
N ILE A 128 -1.69 20.84 22.62
CA ILE A 128 -2.52 19.65 22.37
C ILE A 128 -3.30 19.33 23.64
N ASP A 129 -4.62 19.38 23.56
CA ASP A 129 -5.52 18.94 24.62
C ASP A 129 -6.13 17.57 24.28
N VAL A 130 -5.95 16.60 25.17
CA VAL A 130 -6.46 15.23 25.00
C VAL A 130 -7.69 15.01 25.88
N ARG A 131 -8.79 14.52 25.30
CA ARG A 131 -10.01 14.13 26.04
C ARG A 131 -10.37 12.69 25.76
N THR A 132 -10.63 11.94 26.83
CA THR A 132 -11.23 10.61 26.71
C THR A 132 -12.74 10.76 26.53
N GLY A 133 -13.32 10.20 25.47
CA GLY A 133 -14.75 10.29 25.23
C GLY A 133 -15.21 9.79 23.86
N ASP A 134 -16.51 9.95 23.60
CA ASP A 134 -17.13 9.61 22.33
C ASP A 134 -16.79 10.66 21.26
N GLY A 135 -15.88 10.29 20.37
CA GLY A 135 -15.43 11.06 19.21
C GLY A 135 -16.55 11.63 18.34
N THR A 136 -17.66 10.91 18.21
CA THR A 136 -18.77 11.27 17.31
C THR A 136 -19.50 12.53 17.77
N LYS A 137 -19.39 12.89 19.06
CA LYS A 137 -20.00 14.08 19.65
C LYS A 137 -19.15 15.33 19.54
N GLY A 138 -17.91 15.20 19.09
CA GLY A 138 -16.93 16.29 19.06
C GLY A 138 -16.65 16.87 20.45
N TRP A 139 -16.28 18.15 20.47
CA TRP A 139 -15.89 18.89 21.67
C TRP A 139 -16.61 20.25 21.71
N PRO A 140 -17.90 20.27 22.11
CA PRO A 140 -18.72 21.47 22.06
C PRO A 140 -18.17 22.67 22.85
N GLU A 141 -17.43 22.44 23.94
CA GLU A 141 -16.89 23.51 24.78
C GLU A 141 -15.71 24.26 24.14
N ALA A 142 -15.09 23.68 23.10
CA ALA A 142 -13.98 24.29 22.36
C ALA A 142 -14.35 24.69 20.93
N ALA A 143 -15.55 24.32 20.46
CA ALA A 143 -16.08 24.72 19.16
C ALA A 143 -16.30 26.25 19.10
N PRO A 144 -16.25 26.87 17.91
CA PRO A 144 -16.08 26.23 16.59
C PRO A 144 -14.62 25.87 16.24
N PHE A 145 -14.45 24.99 15.25
CA PHE A 145 -13.15 24.56 14.72
C PHE A 145 -12.97 24.97 13.25
N ASP A 146 -11.76 25.37 12.88
CA ASP A 146 -11.38 25.64 11.48
C ASP A 146 -11.27 24.34 10.68
N ALA A 147 -10.82 23.27 11.33
CA ALA A 147 -10.80 21.94 10.74
C ALA A 147 -11.12 20.83 11.74
N ILE A 148 -11.71 19.75 11.24
CA ILE A 148 -11.93 18.51 11.98
C ILE A 148 -11.37 17.35 11.15
N VAL A 149 -10.50 16.53 11.74
CA VAL A 149 -9.90 15.38 11.07
C VAL A 149 -10.24 14.11 11.85
N VAL A 150 -10.87 13.15 11.19
CA VAL A 150 -11.37 11.93 11.84
C VAL A 150 -10.56 10.71 11.36
N ALA A 151 -9.77 10.13 12.26
CA ALA A 151 -8.91 8.98 11.99
C ALA A 151 -9.61 7.62 12.19
N ALA A 152 -10.93 7.58 11.94
CA ALA A 152 -11.76 6.38 12.02
C ALA A 152 -12.96 6.51 11.06
N SER A 153 -13.48 5.39 10.54
CA SER A 153 -14.56 5.40 9.55
C SER A 153 -15.93 5.33 10.17
N GLY A 154 -16.82 6.27 9.83
CA GLY A 154 -18.24 6.22 10.20
C GLY A 154 -19.13 5.69 9.06
N PRO A 155 -20.41 5.39 9.34
CA PRO A 155 -21.42 5.17 8.29
C PRO A 155 -21.70 6.42 7.46
N GLY A 156 -21.43 7.60 8.04
CA GLY A 156 -21.51 8.91 7.43
C GLY A 156 -20.78 9.93 8.29
N ALA A 157 -20.77 11.19 7.86
CA ALA A 157 -20.19 12.28 8.63
C ALA A 157 -21.11 12.65 9.81
N PRO A 158 -20.68 12.55 11.08
CA PRO A 158 -21.48 12.95 12.23
C PRO A 158 -21.97 14.40 12.12
N LEU A 159 -23.25 14.61 12.38
CA LEU A 159 -23.87 15.93 12.37
C LEU A 159 -23.27 16.82 13.46
N ALA A 160 -22.98 16.26 14.64
CA ALA A 160 -22.35 16.99 15.73
C ALA A 160 -20.99 17.59 15.33
N LEU A 161 -20.19 16.86 14.54
CA LEU A 161 -18.91 17.36 14.02
C LEU A 161 -19.12 18.46 12.97
N GLN A 162 -20.05 18.27 12.03
CA GLN A 162 -20.36 19.29 11.03
C GLN A 162 -20.83 20.61 11.65
N GLN A 163 -21.65 20.54 12.71
CA GLN A 163 -22.17 21.72 13.41
C GLN A 163 -21.10 22.48 14.20
N GLN A 164 -20.02 21.80 14.59
CA GLN A 164 -18.89 22.38 15.32
C GLN A 164 -17.82 23.00 14.41
N LEU A 165 -17.94 22.91 13.08
CA LEU A 165 -17.09 23.66 12.16
C LEU A 165 -17.42 25.15 12.17
N ASP A 166 -16.45 26.03 12.04
CA ASP A 166 -16.73 27.42 11.66
C ASP A 166 -17.21 27.50 10.20
N VAL A 167 -17.82 28.61 9.80
CA VAL A 167 -18.14 28.86 8.39
C VAL A 167 -16.83 28.99 7.60
N GLY A 168 -16.67 28.14 6.59
CA GLY A 168 -15.41 27.97 5.84
C GLY A 168 -14.53 26.84 6.38
N GLY A 169 -14.88 26.26 7.54
CA GLY A 169 -14.19 25.13 8.13
C GLY A 169 -14.45 23.81 7.40
N LYS A 170 -13.50 22.87 7.53
CA LYS A 170 -13.51 21.59 6.81
C LYS A 170 -13.48 20.39 7.75
N LEU A 171 -14.35 19.42 7.51
CA LEU A 171 -14.32 18.09 8.12
C LEU A 171 -13.78 17.10 7.10
N VAL A 172 -12.71 16.38 7.45
CA VAL A 172 -12.16 15.27 6.65
C VAL A 172 -12.36 13.96 7.40
N ILE A 173 -13.13 13.05 6.79
CA ILE A 173 -13.57 11.81 7.44
C ILE A 173 -13.72 10.65 6.44
N PRO A 174 -13.25 9.43 6.78
CA PRO A 174 -13.61 8.21 6.06
C PRO A 174 -15.08 7.83 6.33
N VAL A 175 -15.85 7.57 5.28
CA VAL A 175 -17.26 7.18 5.38
C VAL A 175 -17.60 6.00 4.46
N GLY A 176 -18.58 5.19 4.85
CA GLY A 176 -19.10 4.10 4.03
C GLY A 176 -20.25 3.35 4.70
N ASP A 177 -21.25 2.93 3.94
CA ASP A 177 -22.38 2.14 4.45
C ASP A 177 -21.96 0.73 4.90
N ASP A 178 -20.81 0.26 4.42
CA ASP A 178 -20.14 -0.96 4.85
C ASP A 178 -18.79 -0.61 5.49
N PRO A 179 -18.46 -1.12 6.70
CA PRO A 179 -17.15 -0.93 7.32
C PRO A 179 -15.95 -1.35 6.46
N ASP A 180 -16.12 -2.21 5.45
CA ASP A 180 -15.05 -2.65 4.56
C ASP A 180 -14.95 -1.84 3.25
N GLU A 181 -15.96 -1.03 2.91
CA GLU A 181 -15.98 -0.17 1.71
C GLU A 181 -16.10 1.30 2.11
N GLN A 182 -14.95 2.00 2.17
CA GLN A 182 -14.88 3.37 2.68
C GLN A 182 -14.29 4.31 1.63
N ARG A 183 -14.80 5.55 1.61
CA ARG A 183 -14.27 6.67 0.82
C ARG A 183 -13.90 7.84 1.72
N LEU A 184 -12.89 8.61 1.34
CA LEU A 184 -12.51 9.81 2.08
C LEU A 184 -13.37 10.99 1.65
N LEU A 185 -14.14 11.53 2.59
CA LEU A 185 -15.04 12.66 2.36
C LEU A 185 -14.46 13.94 2.99
N LYS A 186 -14.48 15.04 2.24
CA LYS A 186 -14.33 16.39 2.78
C LYS A 186 -15.70 17.07 2.80
N VAL A 187 -16.10 17.57 3.95
CA VAL A 187 -17.30 18.39 4.12
C VAL A 187 -16.85 19.81 4.46
N THR A 188 -17.25 20.80 3.67
CA THR A 188 -16.98 22.22 3.94
C THR A 188 -18.26 22.90 4.40
N ARG A 189 -18.24 23.58 5.54
CA ARG A 189 -19.38 24.39 6.00
C ARG A 189 -19.42 25.70 5.22
N THR A 190 -20.42 25.88 4.36
CA THR A 190 -20.53 27.07 3.48
C THR A 190 -21.44 28.16 4.06
N GLY A 191 -22.14 27.88 5.15
CA GLY A 191 -23.04 28.81 5.83
C GLY A 191 -23.57 28.24 7.14
N ALA A 192 -24.58 28.89 7.72
CA ALA A 192 -25.12 28.53 9.03
C ALA A 192 -25.61 27.07 9.11
N SER A 193 -26.18 26.56 8.03
CA SER A 193 -26.69 25.18 7.94
C SER A 193 -26.49 24.56 6.55
N THR A 194 -25.52 25.07 5.79
CA THR A 194 -25.25 24.62 4.41
C THR A 194 -23.83 24.07 4.33
N TYR A 195 -23.69 22.96 3.59
CA TYR A 195 -22.45 22.22 3.46
C TYR A 195 -22.23 21.82 2.00
N SER A 196 -20.96 21.69 1.60
CA SER A 196 -20.57 21.08 0.34
C SER A 196 -19.66 19.88 0.59
N GLU A 197 -19.74 18.88 -0.28
CA GLU A 197 -19.00 17.63 -0.12
C GLU A 197 -18.09 17.36 -1.33
N GLU A 198 -16.90 16.85 -1.06
CA GLU A 198 -15.93 16.38 -2.06
C GLU A 198 -15.42 14.99 -1.69
N ASP A 199 -15.31 14.11 -2.68
CA ASP A 199 -14.87 12.71 -2.54
C ASP A 199 -13.44 12.54 -3.07
N PHE A 200 -12.58 11.93 -2.25
CA PHE A 200 -11.16 11.72 -2.55
C PHE A 200 -10.79 10.25 -2.77
N GLY A 201 -11.77 9.37 -2.95
CA GLY A 201 -11.59 7.98 -3.30
C GLY A 201 -11.41 7.04 -2.10
N ALA A 202 -11.06 5.79 -2.41
CA ALA A 202 -11.10 4.68 -1.46
C ALA A 202 -10.01 4.79 -0.38
N VAL A 203 -10.39 4.48 0.85
CA VAL A 203 -9.49 4.39 2.02
C VAL A 203 -9.91 3.22 2.91
N ARG A 204 -9.11 2.91 3.95
CA ARG A 204 -9.48 1.91 4.95
C ARG A 204 -8.99 2.31 6.33
N PHE A 205 -9.93 2.44 7.26
CA PHE A 205 -9.73 2.84 8.64
C PHE A 205 -10.47 1.92 9.60
N VAL A 206 -10.05 1.94 10.87
CA VAL A 206 -10.79 1.33 11.97
C VAL A 206 -12.15 2.02 12.15
N PRO A 207 -13.19 1.33 12.66
CA PRO A 207 -14.52 1.90 12.78
C PRO A 207 -14.61 3.00 13.85
N LEU A 208 -15.27 4.11 13.52
CA LEU A 208 -15.67 5.15 14.44
C LEU A 208 -16.88 4.68 15.25
N ILE A 209 -16.66 4.30 16.51
CA ILE A 209 -17.71 3.80 17.40
C ILE A 209 -18.20 4.92 18.31
N GLY A 210 -19.51 5.14 18.31
CA GLY A 210 -20.14 6.20 19.11
C GLY A 210 -21.60 6.41 18.75
N GLU A 211 -22.22 7.41 19.38
CA GLU A 211 -23.64 7.73 19.22
C GLU A 211 -24.03 8.04 17.77
N GLU A 212 -23.23 8.86 17.08
CA GLU A 212 -23.40 9.18 15.65
C GLU A 212 -22.44 8.37 14.74
N GLY A 213 -21.95 7.24 15.24
CA GLY A 213 -21.05 6.34 14.53
C GLY A 213 -21.60 4.91 14.45
N TRP A 214 -20.71 3.93 14.34
CA TRP A 214 -21.07 2.52 14.44
C TRP A 214 -21.46 2.16 15.87
N GLN A 215 -22.52 1.35 16.02
CA GLN A 215 -22.97 0.84 17.31
C GLN A 215 -22.10 -0.33 17.78
N GLU A 216 -21.83 -0.40 19.09
CA GLU A 216 -20.93 -1.39 19.72
C GLU A 216 -21.38 -2.85 19.42
N ASP A 217 -22.69 -3.11 19.35
CA ASP A 217 -23.29 -4.43 19.10
C ASP A 217 -23.17 -4.93 17.66
N ASN A 218 -22.88 -4.06 16.68
CA ASN A 218 -22.56 -4.51 15.32
C ASN A 218 -21.25 -5.33 15.29
N ARG A 219 -20.47 -5.36 16.39
CA ARG A 219 -19.30 -6.24 16.53
C ARG A 219 -19.62 -7.70 16.82
N ILE A 220 -20.76 -8.05 17.41
CA ILE A 220 -21.11 -9.48 17.56
C ILE A 220 -21.45 -10.10 16.19
N ARG A 221 -21.95 -9.30 15.23
CA ARG A 221 -22.12 -9.74 13.84
C ARG A 221 -20.81 -9.80 13.04
N SER A 222 -19.77 -9.09 13.47
CA SER A 222 -18.44 -9.16 12.84
C SER A 222 -17.59 -10.35 13.31
N SER A 223 -17.95 -11.00 14.43
CA SER A 223 -17.24 -12.19 14.94
C SER A 223 -18.05 -13.50 14.90
N ARG A 224 -19.34 -13.46 14.53
CA ARG A 224 -20.10 -14.64 14.07
C ARG A 224 -21.03 -14.25 12.93
N VAL A 225 -20.83 -14.91 11.79
CA VAL A 225 -21.74 -15.09 10.65
C VAL A 225 -23.19 -14.72 11.03
N SER A 226 -23.65 -13.54 10.61
CA SER A 226 -25.05 -13.15 10.77
C SER A 226 -25.89 -13.82 9.67
N PRO A 227 -27.05 -14.43 9.99
CA PRO A 227 -27.87 -15.15 9.02
C PRO A 227 -28.65 -14.15 8.15
N LEU A 228 -28.09 -13.82 6.99
CA LEU A 228 -28.81 -13.26 5.85
C LEU A 228 -29.37 -14.40 5.01
N LEU A 229 -30.54 -14.21 4.38
CA LEU A 229 -30.91 -14.95 3.16
C LEU A 229 -29.65 -15.15 2.32
N PRO A 230 -29.27 -16.39 1.96
CA PRO A 230 -27.88 -16.81 1.89
C PRO A 230 -27.08 -15.81 1.08
N ALA A 231 -26.42 -14.88 1.80
CA ALA A 231 -25.43 -14.00 1.22
C ALA A 231 -24.42 -14.95 0.60
N ARG A 232 -24.18 -14.82 -0.71
CA ARG A 232 -23.25 -15.70 -1.40
C ARG A 232 -21.97 -15.67 -0.57
N SER A 233 -21.57 -16.81 -0.02
CA SER A 233 -20.30 -16.92 0.69
C SER A 233 -19.18 -16.41 -0.22
N LEU A 234 -18.07 -15.94 0.32
CA LEU A 234 -16.93 -15.55 -0.53
C LEU A 234 -16.61 -16.61 -1.61
N PRO A 235 -16.60 -17.92 -1.31
CA PRO A 235 -16.53 -18.96 -2.33
C PRO A 235 -17.65 -18.92 -3.39
N GLN A 236 -18.90 -18.63 -3.02
CA GLN A 236 -20.02 -18.49 -3.95
C GLN A 236 -19.95 -17.19 -4.78
N MET A 237 -19.40 -16.11 -4.23
CA MET A 237 -19.14 -14.88 -4.98
C MET A 237 -18.01 -15.08 -5.99
N ILE A 238 -16.91 -15.71 -5.56
CA ILE A 238 -15.82 -16.13 -6.45
C ILE A 238 -16.36 -17.08 -7.52
N ALA A 239 -17.13 -18.10 -7.17
CA ALA A 239 -17.71 -19.03 -8.14
C ALA A 239 -18.68 -18.36 -9.13
N ALA A 240 -19.39 -17.31 -8.70
CA ALA A 240 -20.29 -16.56 -9.57
C ALA A 240 -19.56 -15.59 -10.52
N ALA A 241 -18.38 -15.10 -10.12
CA ALA A 241 -17.54 -14.23 -10.94
C ALA A 241 -16.49 -15.01 -11.76
N ALA A 242 -16.19 -16.25 -11.37
CA ALA A 242 -15.25 -17.11 -12.04
C ALA A 242 -15.81 -17.58 -13.38
N GLU A 243 -14.98 -17.48 -14.41
CA GLU A 243 -15.28 -18.07 -15.70
C GLU A 243 -14.62 -19.45 -15.77
N PRO A 244 -15.40 -20.53 -16.03
CA PRO A 244 -14.83 -21.84 -16.22
C PRO A 244 -13.98 -21.84 -17.50
N LEU A 245 -12.74 -22.29 -17.38
CA LEU A 245 -11.86 -22.51 -18.52
C LEU A 245 -12.00 -23.95 -19.04
N PRO A 246 -11.80 -24.18 -20.34
CA PRO A 246 -11.69 -25.53 -20.89
C PRO A 246 -10.58 -26.34 -20.23
N GLU A 247 -10.63 -27.66 -20.41
CA GLU A 247 -9.55 -28.54 -19.98
C GLU A 247 -8.24 -28.22 -20.69
N PHE A 248 -7.14 -28.55 -20.04
CA PHE A 248 -5.80 -28.22 -20.48
C PHE A 248 -5.45 -28.74 -21.89
N ASP A 249 -5.87 -29.95 -22.23
CA ASP A 249 -5.63 -30.54 -23.55
C ASP A 249 -6.56 -30.02 -24.65
N ASP A 250 -7.54 -29.19 -24.31
CA ASP A 250 -8.43 -28.55 -25.28
C ASP A 250 -7.76 -27.28 -25.88
N PRO A 251 -7.61 -27.18 -27.22
CA PRO A 251 -7.14 -25.94 -27.87
C PRO A 251 -7.91 -24.68 -27.44
N ALA A 252 -9.19 -24.81 -27.08
CA ALA A 252 -10.00 -23.70 -26.61
C ALA A 252 -9.48 -23.08 -25.30
N PHE A 253 -8.71 -23.83 -24.49
CA PHE A 253 -8.10 -23.30 -23.26
C PHE A 253 -7.22 -22.09 -23.55
N VAL A 254 -6.28 -22.21 -24.48
CA VAL A 254 -5.36 -21.10 -24.80
C VAL A 254 -6.05 -19.99 -25.58
N GLU A 255 -7.06 -20.32 -26.40
CA GLU A 255 -7.84 -19.34 -27.15
C GLU A 255 -8.64 -18.40 -26.24
N ALA A 256 -9.09 -18.89 -25.08
CA ALA A 256 -9.78 -18.06 -24.08
C ALA A 256 -8.94 -16.88 -23.57
N PHE A 257 -7.62 -16.88 -23.77
CA PHE A 257 -6.72 -15.80 -23.36
C PHE A 257 -6.41 -14.79 -24.48
N ASP A 258 -6.86 -15.02 -25.71
CA ASP A 258 -6.70 -14.07 -26.82
C ASP A 258 -7.38 -12.72 -26.53
N ARG A 259 -8.39 -12.70 -25.64
CA ARG A 259 -9.04 -11.48 -25.14
C ARG A 259 -8.12 -10.51 -24.40
N PHE A 260 -6.92 -10.94 -24.03
CA PHE A 260 -5.91 -10.09 -23.38
C PHE A 260 -4.79 -9.66 -24.33
N ALA A 261 -4.89 -9.99 -25.63
CA ALA A 261 -3.87 -9.70 -26.63
C ALA A 261 -3.61 -8.20 -26.86
N ASP A 262 -4.62 -7.36 -26.63
CA ASP A 262 -4.51 -5.90 -26.74
C ASP A 262 -3.80 -5.25 -25.54
N ARG A 263 -3.51 -6.04 -24.49
CA ARG A 263 -2.88 -5.53 -23.27
C ARG A 263 -1.38 -5.49 -23.42
N ARG A 264 -0.77 -4.42 -22.93
CA ARG A 264 0.70 -4.28 -22.91
C ARG A 264 1.35 -5.21 -21.87
N ILE A 265 0.63 -5.50 -20.80
CA ILE A 265 1.10 -6.31 -19.66
C ILE A 265 -0.02 -7.28 -19.29
N VAL A 266 0.31 -8.56 -19.21
CA VAL A 266 -0.59 -9.61 -18.73
C VAL A 266 0.08 -10.27 -17.53
N LEU A 267 -0.60 -10.23 -16.38
CA LEU A 267 -0.11 -10.81 -15.13
C LEU A 267 -0.78 -12.17 -14.91
N LEU A 268 0.03 -13.21 -14.67
CA LEU A 268 -0.43 -14.57 -14.45
C LEU A 268 -0.11 -14.99 -13.01
N GLY A 269 -1.14 -15.17 -12.19
CA GLY A 269 -1.02 -15.68 -10.81
C GLY A 269 -1.45 -17.14 -10.69
N GLU A 270 -1.08 -17.78 -9.58
CA GLU A 270 -1.52 -19.13 -9.22
C GLU A 270 -1.91 -19.20 -7.74
N ALA A 271 -2.78 -20.15 -7.39
CA ALA A 271 -3.24 -20.32 -6.01
C ALA A 271 -2.24 -21.11 -5.14
N SER A 272 -1.38 -21.93 -5.75
CA SER A 272 -0.35 -22.69 -5.06
C SER A 272 0.88 -22.89 -5.94
N HIS A 273 2.05 -22.86 -5.30
CA HIS A 273 3.32 -23.17 -5.96
C HIS A 273 3.57 -24.68 -6.02
N GLY A 274 4.32 -25.11 -7.03
CA GLY A 274 4.79 -26.51 -7.15
C GLY A 274 3.78 -27.48 -7.76
N THR A 275 2.64 -26.98 -8.23
CA THR A 275 1.57 -27.78 -8.85
C THR A 275 1.73 -27.80 -10.37
N SER A 276 1.94 -28.99 -10.96
CA SER A 276 2.24 -29.17 -12.39
C SER A 276 1.22 -28.47 -13.31
N GLU A 277 -0.05 -28.54 -12.96
CA GLU A 277 -1.19 -27.95 -13.67
C GLU A 277 -1.01 -26.44 -13.87
N PHE A 278 -0.59 -25.71 -12.83
CA PHE A 278 -0.38 -24.26 -12.94
C PHE A 278 0.87 -23.91 -13.76
N TYR A 279 1.94 -24.72 -13.70
CA TYR A 279 3.09 -24.53 -14.60
C TYR A 279 2.70 -24.73 -16.06
N ARG A 280 1.94 -25.79 -16.36
CA ARG A 280 1.46 -26.09 -17.72
C ARG A 280 0.55 -24.98 -18.23
N ALA A 281 -0.40 -24.54 -17.42
CA ALA A 281 -1.30 -23.44 -17.73
C ALA A 281 -0.53 -22.16 -18.10
N ARG A 282 0.36 -21.71 -17.21
CA ARG A 282 1.17 -20.49 -17.42
C ARG A 282 2.06 -20.62 -18.66
N ALA A 283 2.70 -21.77 -18.86
CA ALA A 283 3.51 -22.01 -20.04
C ALA A 283 2.70 -21.89 -21.33
N TRP A 284 1.54 -22.54 -21.43
CA TRP A 284 0.74 -22.51 -22.66
C TRP A 284 0.09 -21.16 -22.94
N ILE A 285 -0.41 -20.46 -21.92
CA ILE A 285 -0.92 -19.10 -22.06
C ILE A 285 0.21 -18.20 -22.59
N THR A 286 1.40 -18.28 -21.97
CA THR A 286 2.56 -17.49 -22.39
C THR A 286 2.96 -17.80 -23.83
N ARG A 287 3.02 -19.08 -24.20
CA ARG A 287 3.29 -19.52 -25.58
C ARG A 287 2.32 -18.91 -26.57
N ARG A 288 1.01 -18.96 -26.28
CA ARG A 288 -0.03 -18.37 -27.15
C ARG A 288 0.17 -16.87 -27.33
N LEU A 289 0.44 -16.14 -26.25
CA LEU A 289 0.70 -14.70 -26.29
C LEU A 289 1.95 -14.36 -27.12
N ILE A 290 3.01 -15.15 -27.02
CA ILE A 290 4.23 -14.97 -27.82
C ILE A 290 3.96 -15.29 -29.29
N GLU A 291 3.46 -16.49 -29.59
CA GLU A 291 3.30 -17.01 -30.97
C GLU A 291 2.27 -16.23 -31.79
N LYS A 292 1.18 -15.76 -31.16
CA LYS A 292 0.04 -15.16 -31.88
C LYS A 292 -0.07 -13.65 -31.69
N HIS A 293 0.39 -13.12 -30.56
CA HIS A 293 0.11 -11.74 -30.16
C HIS A 293 1.37 -10.89 -29.99
N GLY A 294 2.55 -11.43 -30.33
CA GLY A 294 3.79 -10.65 -30.45
C GLY A 294 4.41 -10.24 -29.11
N PHE A 295 4.05 -10.90 -28.01
CA PHE A 295 4.72 -10.69 -26.74
C PHE A 295 6.18 -11.20 -26.82
N THR A 296 7.12 -10.42 -26.30
CA THR A 296 8.56 -10.72 -26.36
C THR A 296 9.24 -10.67 -25.00
N ILE A 297 8.49 -10.47 -23.92
CA ILE A 297 9.01 -10.36 -22.56
C ILE A 297 8.23 -11.33 -21.67
N VAL A 298 8.94 -12.31 -21.11
CA VAL A 298 8.47 -13.14 -20.01
C VAL A 298 9.18 -12.66 -18.75
N ALA A 299 8.43 -12.09 -17.81
CA ALA A 299 8.96 -11.64 -16.53
C ALA A 299 8.47 -12.58 -15.41
N ALA A 300 9.37 -13.02 -14.55
CA ALA A 300 9.09 -13.94 -13.45
C ALA A 300 9.58 -13.37 -12.11
N GLU A 301 8.88 -13.73 -11.03
CA GLU A 301 9.34 -13.60 -9.64
C GLU A 301 10.51 -14.57 -9.42
N ALA A 302 11.65 -14.17 -9.96
CA ALA A 302 12.90 -14.91 -10.02
C ALA A 302 14.06 -13.95 -9.77
N ASP A 303 15.14 -14.47 -9.18
CA ASP A 303 16.39 -13.72 -9.04
C ASP A 303 16.86 -13.23 -10.41
N TRP A 304 17.09 -11.92 -10.54
CA TRP A 304 17.49 -11.31 -11.80
C TRP A 304 18.76 -11.93 -12.41
N PRO A 305 19.86 -12.17 -11.64
CA PRO A 305 21.04 -12.88 -12.14
C PRO A 305 20.75 -14.30 -12.65
N ASP A 306 19.95 -15.09 -11.92
CA ASP A 306 19.64 -16.46 -12.32
C ASP A 306 18.77 -16.49 -13.59
N ALA A 307 17.78 -15.61 -13.68
CA ALA A 307 16.96 -15.44 -14.87
C ALA A 307 17.77 -14.95 -16.08
N ALA A 308 18.80 -14.13 -15.88
CA ALA A 308 19.69 -13.70 -16.96
C ALA A 308 20.49 -14.87 -17.58
N ALA A 309 20.76 -15.94 -16.83
CA ALA A 309 21.34 -17.16 -17.39
C ALA A 309 20.36 -17.85 -18.35
N ILE A 310 19.07 -17.87 -18.00
CA ILE A 310 17.99 -18.40 -18.88
C ILE A 310 17.81 -17.49 -20.10
N ASP A 311 17.76 -16.17 -19.95
CA ASP A 311 17.66 -15.25 -21.11
C ASP A 311 18.76 -15.50 -22.14
N ARG A 312 20.01 -15.62 -21.66
CA ARG A 312 21.15 -15.91 -22.53
C ARG A 312 20.98 -17.25 -23.24
N TYR A 313 20.55 -18.27 -22.50
CA TYR A 313 20.28 -19.59 -23.06
C TYR A 313 19.19 -19.54 -24.13
N VAL A 314 18.01 -18.97 -23.84
CA VAL A 314 16.87 -18.98 -24.78
C VAL A 314 17.09 -18.05 -25.99
N ARG A 315 17.99 -17.08 -25.91
CA ARG A 315 18.36 -16.19 -27.04
C ARG A 315 19.68 -16.56 -27.71
N HIS A 316 20.19 -17.77 -27.48
CA HIS A 316 21.41 -18.29 -28.10
C HIS A 316 22.66 -17.41 -27.88
N ARG A 317 22.71 -16.68 -26.76
CA ARG A 317 23.86 -15.86 -26.35
C ARG A 317 24.86 -16.72 -25.59
N PRO A 318 26.17 -16.39 -25.63
CA PRO A 318 27.16 -17.10 -24.84
C PRO A 318 26.85 -16.99 -23.34
N PRO A 319 27.11 -18.06 -22.56
CA PRO A 319 26.99 -18.03 -21.11
C PRO A 319 27.95 -16.99 -20.52
N SER A 320 27.59 -16.44 -19.36
CA SER A 320 28.48 -15.52 -18.65
C SER A 320 29.65 -16.32 -18.03
N PRO A 321 30.92 -15.96 -18.26
CA PRO A 321 32.07 -16.68 -17.70
C PRO A 321 32.17 -16.63 -16.18
N ARG A 322 31.45 -15.70 -15.54
CA ARG A 322 31.50 -15.42 -14.10
C ARG A 322 30.17 -15.71 -13.39
N ALA A 323 29.17 -16.24 -14.08
CA ALA A 323 27.91 -16.58 -13.44
C ALA A 323 28.06 -17.87 -12.63
N ASP A 324 27.62 -17.82 -11.38
CA ASP A 324 27.37 -19.02 -10.58
C ASP A 324 26.32 -19.89 -11.29
N MET A 325 26.26 -21.17 -10.91
CA MET A 325 25.18 -22.04 -11.38
C MET A 325 23.83 -21.43 -10.93
N PRO A 326 22.88 -21.17 -11.86
CA PRO A 326 21.64 -20.50 -11.52
C PRO A 326 20.70 -21.42 -10.73
N PHE A 327 19.77 -20.82 -9.99
CA PHE A 327 18.69 -21.48 -9.25
C PHE A 327 19.15 -22.55 -8.26
N GLN A 328 20.31 -22.33 -7.62
CA GLN A 328 20.82 -23.21 -6.56
C GLN A 328 20.28 -22.87 -5.17
N ARG A 329 19.65 -21.70 -5.01
CA ARG A 329 19.07 -21.29 -3.72
C ARG A 329 17.68 -21.87 -3.52
N PHE A 330 17.33 -22.12 -2.27
CA PHE A 330 15.98 -22.55 -1.91
C PHE A 330 14.98 -21.43 -2.22
N PRO A 331 13.79 -21.77 -2.78
CA PRO A 331 13.35 -23.11 -3.20
C PRO A 331 13.83 -23.49 -4.61
N THR A 332 14.63 -24.56 -4.73
CA THR A 332 15.11 -25.04 -6.04
C THR A 332 14.02 -25.76 -6.84
N TRP A 333 13.04 -26.37 -6.16
CA TRP A 333 11.95 -27.13 -6.76
C TRP A 333 11.02 -26.27 -7.64
N MET A 334 10.96 -24.95 -7.39
CA MET A 334 10.18 -24.01 -8.21
C MET A 334 10.68 -23.96 -9.66
N TRP A 335 11.97 -24.20 -9.86
CA TRP A 335 12.65 -24.09 -11.16
C TRP A 335 13.06 -25.46 -11.70
N ARG A 336 13.41 -26.38 -10.80
CA ARG A 336 13.87 -27.74 -11.12
C ARG A 336 12.70 -28.71 -11.28
N ASN A 337 11.84 -28.43 -12.26
CA ASN A 337 10.74 -29.31 -12.66
C ASN A 337 10.69 -29.46 -14.20
N ALA A 338 9.95 -30.47 -14.66
CA ALA A 338 9.92 -30.85 -16.07
C ALA A 338 9.17 -29.81 -16.92
N GLU A 339 8.15 -29.18 -16.35
CA GLU A 339 7.29 -28.20 -17.02
C GLU A 339 8.06 -26.92 -17.33
N PHE A 340 8.82 -26.40 -16.36
CA PHE A 340 9.66 -25.22 -16.56
C PHE A 340 10.80 -25.52 -17.54
N ALA A 341 11.46 -26.68 -17.41
CA ALA A 341 12.49 -27.10 -18.37
C ALA A 341 11.93 -27.18 -19.80
N ALA A 342 10.76 -27.79 -19.99
CA ALA A 342 10.10 -27.88 -21.28
C ALA A 342 9.72 -26.50 -21.85
N PHE A 343 9.28 -25.57 -21.00
CA PHE A 343 8.99 -24.21 -21.42
C PHE A 343 10.25 -23.44 -21.87
N VAL A 344 11.36 -23.57 -21.14
CA VAL A 344 12.65 -22.96 -21.51
C VAL A 344 13.17 -23.50 -22.85
N GLU A 345 13.10 -24.82 -23.05
CA GLU A 345 13.50 -25.44 -24.33
C GLU A 345 12.59 -24.99 -25.49
N TRP A 346 11.29 -24.90 -25.25
CA TRP A 346 10.37 -24.37 -26.25
C TRP A 346 10.69 -22.91 -26.60
N LEU A 347 10.97 -22.06 -25.60
CA LEU A 347 11.27 -20.64 -25.82
C LEU A 347 12.55 -20.46 -26.65
N ARG A 348 13.56 -21.30 -26.39
CA ARG A 348 14.78 -21.38 -27.20
C ARG A 348 14.47 -21.77 -28.64
N ALA A 349 13.75 -22.87 -28.85
CA ALA A 349 13.38 -23.33 -30.19
C ALA A 349 12.53 -22.30 -30.97
N HIS A 350 11.64 -21.57 -30.28
CA HIS A 350 10.89 -20.47 -30.86
C HIS A 350 11.81 -19.34 -31.33
N ASN A 351 12.76 -18.91 -30.48
CA ASN A 351 13.70 -17.85 -30.81
C ASN A 351 14.69 -18.21 -31.93
N GLU A 352 14.98 -19.50 -32.14
CA GLU A 352 15.80 -19.98 -33.26
C GLU A 352 15.18 -19.63 -34.62
N GLN A 353 13.84 -19.52 -34.68
CA GLN A 353 13.11 -19.17 -35.90
C GLN A 353 13.00 -17.65 -36.12
N ILE A 354 13.47 -16.82 -35.18
CA ILE A 354 13.36 -15.37 -35.23
C ILE A 354 14.69 -14.76 -35.63
N GLU A 355 14.77 -14.23 -36.85
CA GLU A 355 16.00 -13.67 -37.41
C GLU A 355 16.43 -12.36 -36.74
N THR A 356 15.48 -11.53 -36.31
CA THR A 356 15.77 -10.23 -35.69
C THR A 356 15.96 -10.39 -34.18
N PRO A 357 17.17 -10.15 -33.62
CA PRO A 357 17.41 -10.37 -32.18
C PRO A 357 16.54 -9.51 -31.26
N ALA A 358 16.11 -8.33 -31.71
CA ALA A 358 15.22 -7.45 -30.95
C ALA A 358 13.78 -7.99 -30.86
N SER A 359 13.40 -8.92 -31.75
CA SER A 359 12.08 -9.55 -31.78
C SER A 359 12.06 -10.90 -31.03
N GLN A 360 13.21 -11.39 -30.58
CA GLN A 360 13.27 -12.62 -29.80
C GLN A 360 12.65 -12.42 -28.42
N ALA A 361 11.85 -13.40 -27.98
CA ALA A 361 11.30 -13.42 -26.65
C ALA A 361 12.42 -13.62 -25.60
N GLY A 362 12.37 -12.85 -24.51
CA GLY A 362 13.35 -12.89 -23.42
C GLY A 362 12.74 -13.37 -22.11
N PHE A 363 13.60 -13.81 -21.19
CA PHE A 363 13.21 -14.28 -19.86
C PHE A 363 13.89 -13.43 -18.78
N TYR A 364 13.11 -12.77 -17.94
CA TYR A 364 13.60 -11.74 -17.03
C TYR A 364 13.15 -12.01 -15.60
N GLY A 365 14.09 -11.91 -14.66
CA GLY A 365 13.79 -11.96 -13.22
C GLY A 365 13.52 -10.57 -12.68
N LEU A 366 12.53 -10.44 -11.81
CA LEU A 366 12.13 -9.19 -11.17
C LEU A 366 12.75 -9.00 -9.78
N ASP A 367 13.28 -10.07 -9.18
CA ASP A 367 13.72 -10.07 -7.79
C ASP A 367 15.23 -9.97 -7.64
N ILE A 368 15.66 -9.64 -6.42
CA ILE A 368 17.07 -9.62 -6.02
C ILE A 368 17.24 -10.48 -4.76
N TYR A 369 17.52 -11.75 -4.97
CA TYR A 369 17.87 -12.70 -3.91
C TYR A 369 19.40 -12.84 -3.78
N ASN A 370 20.14 -12.68 -4.89
CA ASN A 370 21.60 -12.74 -4.91
C ASN A 370 22.24 -11.36 -4.73
N MET A 371 22.24 -10.79 -3.53
CA MET A 371 22.87 -9.48 -3.30
C MET A 371 24.30 -9.40 -3.84
N ARG A 372 25.13 -10.45 -3.67
CA ARG A 372 26.51 -10.48 -4.18
C ARG A 372 26.56 -10.50 -5.72
N GLY A 373 25.82 -11.40 -6.34
CA GLY A 373 25.77 -11.55 -7.80
C GLY A 373 25.18 -10.31 -8.49
N SER A 374 24.13 -9.75 -7.91
CA SER A 374 23.49 -8.52 -8.39
C SER A 374 24.42 -7.32 -8.28
N ILE A 375 25.11 -7.15 -7.14
CA ILE A 375 26.14 -6.09 -6.98
C ILE A 375 27.24 -6.26 -8.03
N ALA A 376 27.76 -7.49 -8.21
CA ALA A 376 28.82 -7.75 -9.19
C ALA A 376 28.38 -7.40 -10.63
N ALA A 377 27.15 -7.75 -11.01
CA ALA A 377 26.61 -7.45 -12.33
C ALA A 377 26.37 -5.94 -12.54
N VAL A 378 25.94 -5.21 -11.51
CA VAL A 378 25.81 -3.75 -11.55
C VAL A 378 27.18 -3.09 -11.67
N LEU A 379 28.16 -3.52 -10.88
CA LEU A 379 29.53 -3.00 -10.94
C LEU A 379 30.16 -3.25 -12.31
N GLU A 380 29.95 -4.42 -12.93
CA GLU A 380 30.45 -4.72 -14.28
C GLU A 380 29.83 -3.80 -15.35
N TYR A 381 28.53 -3.52 -15.24
CA TYR A 381 27.87 -2.57 -16.12
C TYR A 381 28.44 -1.15 -15.96
N LEU A 382 28.61 -0.70 -14.70
CA LEU A 382 29.18 0.61 -14.39
C LEU A 382 30.65 0.70 -14.84
N ASP A 383 31.47 -0.33 -14.63
CA ASP A 383 32.87 -0.34 -15.10
C ASP A 383 32.98 -0.06 -16.62
N ARG A 384 31.94 -0.39 -17.40
CA ARG A 384 31.89 -0.13 -18.86
C ARG A 384 31.31 1.24 -19.23
N ILE A 385 30.33 1.73 -18.48
CA ILE A 385 29.52 2.90 -18.86
C ILE A 385 29.86 4.15 -18.02
N ASP A 386 30.22 3.95 -16.75
CA ASP A 386 30.59 4.98 -15.79
C ASP A 386 31.59 4.43 -14.74
N PRO A 387 32.90 4.40 -15.07
CA PRO A 387 33.92 3.84 -14.19
C PRO A 387 34.08 4.61 -12.86
N GLU A 388 33.71 5.89 -12.82
CA GLU A 388 33.76 6.70 -11.61
C GLU A 388 32.66 6.26 -10.63
N ALA A 389 31.43 6.10 -11.11
CA ALA A 389 30.35 5.51 -10.31
C ALA A 389 30.69 4.09 -9.84
N ALA A 390 31.35 3.27 -10.69
CA ALA A 390 31.83 1.95 -10.30
C ALA A 390 32.87 1.98 -9.17
N SER A 391 33.71 3.03 -9.11
CA SER A 391 34.67 3.22 -8.02
C SER A 391 34.00 3.64 -6.71
N ILE A 392 32.92 4.42 -6.77
CA ILE A 392 32.17 4.84 -5.58
C ILE A 392 31.34 3.69 -5.00
N ALA A 393 30.84 2.80 -5.86
CA ALA A 393 29.99 1.68 -5.47
C ALA A 393 30.76 0.48 -4.88
N ARG A 394 32.10 0.46 -4.97
CA ARG A 394 32.99 -0.52 -4.32
C ARG A 394 33.37 -0.06 -2.92
#